data_AF-A0A2T9ZQ46-F1
#
_entry.id   AF-A0A2T9ZQ46-F1
#
_cell.length_a   1.000
_cell.length_b   1.000
_cell.length_c   1.000
_cell.angle_alpha   90.00
_cell.angle_beta   90.00
_cell.angle_gamma   90.00
#
_symmetry.space_group_name_H-M   'P 1'
#
loop_
_entity.id
_entity.type
_entity.pdbx_description
1 polymer ?
#
loop_
_entity_poly.entity_id
_entity_poly.type
_entity_poly.pdbx_seq_one_letter_code
_entity_poly.pdbx_strand_id
1 'polypeptide(L)'
;MQPSNNNYPLLWALLGLLFAAICIVALYKTWPMLFPKAAHTASVDPACDLRANGCTTQLNGGGSVTFSIQPRDIPVVKPLAL
;
A
#
# COMPACT_ATOMS: atom_id res chain seq x y z
N MET A 1 31.80 -45.56 -5.00
CA MET A 1 32.42 -45.03 -3.77
C MET A 1 31.70 -43.76 -3.34
N GLN A 2 30.73 -43.85 -2.43
CA GLN A 2 30.21 -42.67 -1.72
C GLN A 2 31.05 -42.50 -0.45
N PRO A 3 31.78 -41.39 -0.27
CA PRO A 3 32.45 -41.13 0.98
C PRO A 3 31.39 -40.80 2.02
N SER A 4 31.09 -41.76 2.89
CA SER A 4 30.28 -41.55 4.09
C SER A 4 31.05 -40.59 5.01
N ASN A 5 30.69 -39.31 4.99
CA ASN A 5 31.23 -38.31 5.90
C ASN A 5 30.28 -38.14 7.09
N ASN A 6 30.77 -38.24 8.32
CA ASN A 6 29.92 -38.13 9.53
C ASN A 6 29.42 -36.69 9.80
N ASN A 7 29.35 -35.85 8.77
CA ASN A 7 29.00 -34.42 8.82
C ASN A 7 27.69 -34.09 8.05
N TYR A 8 26.96 -35.08 7.55
CA TYR A 8 25.63 -34.90 6.94
C TYR A 8 24.68 -34.03 7.78
N PRO A 9 24.54 -34.20 9.11
CA PRO A 9 23.63 -33.35 9.88
C PRO A 9 24.08 -31.88 9.89
N LEU A 10 25.39 -31.62 9.89
CA LEU A 10 25.94 -30.27 9.83
C LEU A 10 25.68 -29.62 8.46
N LEU A 11 25.82 -30.38 7.37
CA LEU A 11 25.52 -29.94 6.01
C LEU A 11 24.04 -29.58 5.85
N TRP A 12 23.14 -30.42 6.36
CA TRP A 12 21.69 -30.13 6.33
C TRP A 12 21.32 -28.92 7.18
N ALA A 13 21.95 -28.74 8.34
CA ALA A 13 21.75 -27.55 9.18
C ALA A 13 22.23 -26.27 8.46
N LEU A 14 23.40 -26.31 7.82
CA LEU A 14 23.92 -25.21 7.00
C LEU A 14 23.01 -24.88 5.83
N LEU A 15 22.50 -25.90 5.13
CA LEU A 15 21.57 -25.72 4.02
C LEU A 15 20.26 -25.09 4.47
N GLY A 16 19.70 -25.56 5.60
CA GLY A 16 18.48 -24.99 6.19
C GLY A 16 18.68 -23.55 6.63
N LEU A 17 19.81 -23.24 7.28
CA LEU A 17 20.18 -21.88 7.68
C LEU A 17 20.29 -20.95 6.47
N LEU A 18 20.98 -21.39 5.41
CA LEU A 18 21.15 -20.61 4.20
C LEU A 18 19.81 -20.33 3.52
N PHE A 19 18.95 -21.34 3.41
CA PHE A 19 17.62 -21.21 2.83
C PHE A 19 16.75 -20.24 3.64
N ALA A 20 16.73 -20.37 4.97
CA ALA A 20 15.98 -19.48 5.85
C ALA A 20 16.47 -18.02 5.72
N ALA A 21 17.79 -17.79 5.65
CA ALA A 21 18.36 -16.46 5.45
C ALA A 21 17.89 -15.82 4.14
N ILE A 22 17.88 -16.59 3.04
CA ILE A 22 17.38 -16.12 1.73
C ILE A 22 15.90 -15.75 1.82
N CYS A 23 15.06 -16.61 2.43
CA CYS A 23 13.64 -16.33 2.61
C CYS A 23 13.39 -15.06 3.42
N ILE A 24 14.13 -14.85 4.52
CA ILE A 24 14.03 -13.66 5.36
C ILE A 24 14.36 -12.40 4.55
N VAL A 25 15.46 -12.41 3.79
CA VAL A 25 15.87 -11.28 2.96
C VAL A 25 14.85 -11.00 1.85
N ALA A 26 14.33 -12.05 1.20
CA ALA A 26 13.30 -11.92 0.18
C ALA A 26 12.04 -11.26 0.74
N LEU A 27 11.53 -11.76 1.88
CA LEU A 27 10.35 -11.19 2.55
C LEU A 27 10.58 -9.75 3.00
N TYR A 28 11.73 -9.43 3.61
CA TYR A 28 12.04 -8.08 4.04
C TYR A 28 12.09 -7.09 2.86
N LYS A 29 12.66 -7.52 1.73
CA LYS A 29 12.79 -6.68 0.54
C LYS A 29 11.50 -6.56 -0.26
N THR A 30 10.64 -7.58 -0.27
CA THR A 30 9.33 -7.52 -0.92
C THR A 30 8.27 -6.87 -0.04
N TRP A 31 8.45 -6.82 1.28
CA TRP A 31 7.54 -6.11 2.19
C TRP A 31 7.20 -4.68 1.77
N PRO A 32 8.16 -3.78 1.43
CA PRO A 32 7.84 -2.43 0.98
C PRO A 32 7.14 -2.39 -0.39
N MET A 33 7.20 -3.47 -1.17
CA MET A 33 6.46 -3.61 -2.42
C MET A 33 4.99 -3.97 -2.15
N LEU A 34 4.73 -4.87 -1.19
CA LEU A 34 3.37 -5.27 -0.82
C LEU A 34 2.66 -4.20 0.03
N PHE A 35 3.40 -3.55 0.93
CA PHE A 35 2.92 -2.49 1.80
C PHE A 35 3.66 -1.20 1.48
N PRO A 36 3.34 -0.56 0.34
CA PRO A 36 3.94 0.71 -0.02
C PRO A 36 3.65 1.71 1.10
N LYS A 37 4.70 2.29 1.67
CA LYS A 37 4.55 3.47 2.51
C LYS A 37 3.96 4.56 1.62
N ALA A 38 2.78 5.07 1.97
CA ALA A 38 2.14 6.13 1.21
C ALA A 38 3.15 7.28 1.07
N ALA A 39 3.66 7.49 -0.15
CA ALA A 39 4.77 8.40 -0.39
C ALA A 39 4.40 9.83 0.05
N HIS A 40 3.14 10.21 -0.16
CA HIS A 40 2.60 11.50 0.21
C HIS A 40 1.15 11.35 0.65
N THR A 41 0.85 11.83 1.85
CA THR A 41 -0.52 12.03 2.32
C THR A 41 -0.84 13.52 2.21
N ALA A 42 -1.86 13.88 1.43
CA ALA A 42 -2.38 15.24 1.40
C ALA A 42 -3.50 15.38 2.43
N SER A 43 -3.53 16.50 3.14
CA SER A 43 -4.68 16.86 3.98
C SER A 43 -5.90 17.11 3.10
N VAL A 44 -7.05 16.56 3.50
CA VAL A 44 -8.34 16.88 2.89
C VAL A 44 -8.62 18.37 3.12
N ASP A 45 -8.95 19.10 2.05
CA ASP A 45 -9.30 20.52 2.15
C ASP A 45 -10.67 20.66 2.83
N PRO A 46 -10.74 21.23 4.06
CA PRO A 46 -11.99 21.34 4.80
C PRO A 46 -12.97 22.35 4.21
N ALA A 47 -12.51 23.26 3.33
CA ALA A 47 -13.36 24.21 2.63
C ALA A 47 -14.00 23.60 1.36
N CYS A 48 -13.59 22.40 0.97
CA CYS A 48 -14.03 21.80 -0.27
C CYS A 48 -15.19 20.82 -0.09
N ASP A 49 -16.35 21.16 -0.65
CA ASP A 49 -17.52 20.29 -0.70
C ASP A 49 -17.56 19.48 -2.00
N LEU A 50 -17.16 18.20 -1.89
CA LEU A 50 -17.17 17.22 -3.00
C LEU A 50 -18.58 16.94 -3.56
N ARG A 51 -19.64 17.27 -2.81
CA ARG A 51 -21.04 17.13 -3.27
C ARG A 51 -21.42 18.26 -4.23
N ALA A 52 -20.85 19.45 -4.05
CA ALA A 52 -21.10 20.61 -4.88
C ALA A 52 -20.27 20.55 -6.18
N ASN A 53 -18.96 20.31 -6.07
CA ASN A 53 -18.05 20.22 -7.23
C ASN A 53 -16.79 19.39 -6.90
N GLY A 54 -16.06 18.98 -7.94
CA GLY A 54 -14.78 18.28 -7.77
C GLY A 54 -13.73 19.15 -7.06
N CYS A 55 -13.03 18.57 -6.09
CA CYS A 55 -12.01 19.22 -5.28
C CYS A 55 -10.62 18.92 -5.83
N THR A 56 -9.85 19.95 -6.15
CA THR A 56 -8.44 19.80 -6.54
C THR A 56 -7.54 20.15 -5.37
N THR A 57 -6.79 19.19 -4.85
CA THR A 57 -5.79 19.39 -3.79
C THR A 57 -4.38 19.21 -4.32
N GLN A 58 -3.42 19.95 -3.77
CA GLN A 58 -2.01 19.80 -4.09
C GLN A 58 -1.37 18.79 -3.13
N LEU A 59 -0.75 17.75 -3.68
CA LEU A 59 0.04 16.80 -2.93
C LEU A 59 1.41 17.40 -2.64
N ASN A 60 1.88 17.21 -1.41
CA ASN A 60 3.23 17.57 -0.98
C ASN A 60 4.22 16.81 -1.87
N GLY A 61 4.83 17.47 -2.86
CA GLY A 61 5.61 16.81 -3.93
C GLY A 61 5.34 17.34 -5.34
N GLY A 62 4.35 18.23 -5.49
CA GLY A 62 4.15 19.00 -6.73
C GLY A 62 3.14 18.40 -7.72
N GLY A 63 2.38 17.38 -7.31
CA GLY A 63 1.25 16.85 -8.08
C GLY A 63 -0.08 17.44 -7.61
N SER A 64 -1.01 17.68 -8.53
CA SER A 64 -2.40 17.99 -8.17
C SER A 64 -3.27 16.75 -8.38
N VAL A 65 -4.19 16.50 -7.44
CA VAL A 65 -5.18 15.43 -7.56
C VAL A 65 -6.56 16.05 -7.46
N THR A 66 -7.40 15.78 -8.46
CA THR A 66 -8.81 16.17 -8.47
C THR A 66 -9.66 15.00 -8.03
N PHE A 67 -10.31 15.14 -6.88
CA PHE A 67 -11.32 14.21 -6.39
C PHE A 67 -12.70 14.66 -6.84
N SER A 68 -13.42 13.80 -7.56
CA SER A 68 -14.81 14.01 -7.97
C SER A 68 -15.60 12.75 -7.63
N ILE A 69 -16.73 12.92 -6.95
CA ILE A 69 -17.66 11.83 -6.65
C ILE A 69 -18.64 11.71 -7.82
N GLN A 70 -18.74 10.51 -8.38
CA GLN A 70 -19.68 10.20 -9.47
C GLN A 70 -20.40 8.88 -9.18
N PRO A 71 -21.73 8.79 -9.31
CA PRO A 71 -22.67 9.83 -9.76
C PRO A 71 -22.82 10.98 -8.74
N ARG A 72 -23.05 12.21 -9.22
CA ARG A 72 -23.40 13.34 -8.34
C ARG A 72 -24.67 12.98 -7.56
N ASP A 73 -24.64 13.12 -6.24
CA ASP A 73 -25.79 12.77 -5.40
C ASP A 73 -27.04 13.52 -5.87
N ILE A 74 -28.13 12.78 -5.96
CA ILE A 74 -29.43 13.35 -6.31
C ILE A 74 -29.82 14.30 -5.16
N PRO A 75 -30.03 15.59 -5.41
CA PRO A 75 -30.38 16.53 -4.35
C PRO A 75 -31.68 16.07 -3.70
N VAL A 76 -31.63 15.84 -2.38
CA VAL A 76 -32.83 15.58 -1.57
C VAL A 76 -33.71 16.82 -1.66
N VAL A 77 -34.76 16.72 -2.47
CA VAL A 77 -35.76 17.77 -2.63
C VAL A 77 -36.39 18.06 -1.27
N LYS A 78 -36.30 19.34 -0.88
CA LYS A 78 -36.98 19.87 0.31
C LYS A 78 -38.48 19.77 0.02
N PRO A 79 -39.31 19.25 0.95
CA PRO A 79 -40.74 19.14 0.72
C PRO A 79 -41.33 20.53 0.43
N LEU A 80 -42.15 20.61 -0.62
CA LEU A 80 -42.91 21.81 -0.92
C LEU A 80 -43.85 22.08 0.26
N ALA A 81 -43.63 23.18 0.96
CA ALA A 81 -44.59 23.70 1.92
C ALA A 81 -45.78 24.24 1.11
N LEU A 82 -46.93 23.54 1.21
CA LEU A 82 -48.24 24.01 0.76
C LEU A 82 -48.78 25.06 1.72
#